data_AF-A0A3C0QGD2-F1
#
_entry.id   AF-A0A3C0QGD2-F1
#
_cell.length_a   1.000
_cell.length_b   1.000
_cell.length_c   1.000
_cell.angle_alpha   90.00
_cell.angle_beta   90.00
_cell.angle_gamma   90.00
#
_symmetry.space_group_name_H-M   'P 1'
#
loop_
_entity.id
_entity.type
_entity.pdbx_description
1 polymer ?
#
loop_
_entity_poly.entity_id
_entity_poly.type
_entity_poly.pdbx_seq_one_letter_code
_entity_poly.pdbx_strand_id
1 'polypeptide(L)'
;MQIQRCKKITITGGGLSGSEAAWQLAQRGFPVRLYEMRPQKKTPAHETAFLGELVCSNSLGGEKPTTPAGILKSELSLLGSLIMDSAQKSRVPAGNALAVDRDVFSRLVDSAISSHPNIEVIREEMAELPEAPSIIATGPLTSDAFAESLKKLVGKDLLYFYDAVAPIVTLESIDPKYSFRGNRYTESGDYINCPMDEETYHAFWEALVNAETAPKHSFENEEMRHFEGCLPVEVIAKRGEKTLLFGPLRPVGFTDDKSGRTYCAVVQLRQDNEEGTLYNMVGFQT
;
A
#
# COMPACT_ATOMS: atom_id res chain seq x y z
N MET A 1 8.81 -17.77 41.15
CA MET A 1 9.15 -16.87 40.01
C MET A 1 8.04 -15.83 39.92
N GLN A 2 8.26 -14.62 40.45
CA GLN A 2 7.28 -13.54 40.30
C GLN A 2 7.29 -13.13 38.83
N ILE A 3 6.24 -13.52 38.09
CA ILE A 3 5.99 -12.96 36.77
C ILE A 3 5.63 -11.50 37.03
N GLN A 4 6.57 -10.60 36.75
CA GLN A 4 6.35 -9.16 36.78
C GLN A 4 5.19 -8.90 35.82
N ARG A 5 3.98 -8.63 36.35
CA ARG A 5 2.83 -8.26 35.51
C ARG A 5 3.24 -7.04 34.70
N CYS A 6 3.34 -7.23 33.39
CA CYS A 6 3.98 -6.30 32.46
C CYS A 6 3.34 -4.91 32.59
N LYS A 7 4.18 -3.85 32.56
CA LYS A 7 3.72 -2.48 32.28
C LYS A 7 2.91 -2.49 30.97
N LYS A 8 1.88 -1.65 30.86
CA LYS A 8 1.11 -1.49 29.60
C LYS A 8 2.07 -1.30 28.42
N ILE A 9 1.90 -2.09 27.36
CA ILE A 9 2.72 -1.98 26.15
C ILE A 9 2.19 -0.82 25.33
N THR A 10 3.06 0.12 24.97
CA THR A 10 2.67 1.29 24.18
C THR A 10 2.86 1.00 22.69
N ILE A 11 1.85 1.30 21.89
CA ILE A 11 1.90 1.23 20.43
C ILE A 11 1.62 2.62 19.90
N THR A 12 2.49 3.13 19.04
CA THR A 12 2.34 4.47 18.45
C THR A 12 1.93 4.34 16.98
N GLY A 13 0.72 4.79 16.65
CA GLY A 13 0.14 4.76 15.31
C GLY A 13 -0.95 3.69 15.15
N GLY A 14 -2.13 4.10 14.71
CA GLY A 14 -3.33 3.26 14.58
C GLY A 14 -3.61 2.76 13.15
N GLY A 15 -2.60 2.71 12.29
CA GLY A 15 -2.71 2.14 10.94
C GLY A 15 -2.85 0.60 10.96
N LEU A 16 -2.64 -0.05 9.81
CA LEU A 16 -2.74 -1.51 9.68
C LEU A 16 -1.84 -2.25 10.68
N SER A 17 -0.54 -1.93 10.70
CA SER A 17 0.43 -2.60 11.55
C SER A 17 0.20 -2.36 13.03
N GLY A 18 -0.14 -1.12 13.42
CA GLY A 18 -0.39 -0.77 14.82
C GLY A 18 -1.66 -1.41 15.37
N SER A 19 -2.73 -1.45 14.57
CA SER A 19 -3.97 -2.12 14.93
C SER A 19 -3.78 -3.64 15.06
N GLU A 20 -3.08 -4.27 14.11
CA GLU A 20 -2.78 -5.70 14.18
C GLU A 20 -1.87 -6.03 15.39
N ALA A 21 -0.84 -5.22 15.64
CA ALA A 21 0.03 -5.41 16.80
C ALA A 21 -0.74 -5.28 18.13
N ALA A 22 -1.63 -4.28 18.24
CA ALA A 22 -2.48 -4.09 19.40
C ALA A 22 -3.38 -5.30 19.63
N TRP A 23 -4.05 -5.76 18.57
CA TRP A 23 -4.91 -6.94 18.61
C TRP A 23 -4.16 -8.19 19.06
N GLN A 24 -3.00 -8.48 18.44
CA GLN A 24 -2.22 -9.67 18.74
C GLN A 24 -1.69 -9.69 20.18
N LEU A 25 -1.24 -8.55 20.71
CA LEU A 25 -0.82 -8.44 22.11
C LEU A 25 -2.01 -8.61 23.08
N ALA A 26 -3.13 -7.97 22.77
CA ALA A 26 -4.32 -7.97 23.61
C ALA A 26 -4.99 -9.36 23.69
N GLN A 27 -5.03 -10.09 22.57
CA GLN A 27 -5.49 -11.48 22.48
C GLN A 27 -4.60 -12.44 23.29
N ARG A 28 -3.35 -12.08 23.53
CA ARG A 28 -2.41 -12.83 24.40
C ARG A 28 -2.44 -12.37 25.85
N GLY A 29 -3.38 -11.50 26.22
CA GLY A 29 -3.60 -11.04 27.59
C GLY A 29 -2.70 -9.90 28.05
N PHE A 30 -1.95 -9.27 27.14
CA PHE A 30 -1.15 -8.09 27.48
C PHE A 30 -2.01 -6.83 27.41
N PRO A 31 -1.94 -5.94 28.42
CA PRO A 31 -2.62 -4.66 28.35
C PRO A 31 -1.86 -3.71 27.41
N VAL A 32 -2.59 -3.10 26.49
CA VAL A 32 -2.06 -2.26 25.40
C VAL A 32 -2.58 -0.84 25.53
N ARG A 33 -1.72 0.13 25.22
CA ARG A 33 -2.08 1.52 24.99
C ARG A 33 -1.75 1.89 23.55
N LEU A 34 -2.78 2.13 22.74
CA LEU A 34 -2.64 2.46 21.32
C LEU A 34 -2.84 3.97 21.14
N TYR A 35 -1.79 4.68 20.75
CA TYR A 35 -1.86 6.09 20.40
C TYR A 35 -2.21 6.26 18.93
N GLU A 36 -3.23 7.07 18.65
CA GLU A 36 -3.60 7.49 17.31
C GLU A 36 -3.87 9.00 17.33
N MET A 37 -3.09 9.75 16.56
CA MET A 37 -3.19 11.20 16.55
C MET A 37 -4.49 11.70 15.88
N ARG A 38 -5.09 10.89 14.99
CA ARG A 38 -6.36 11.20 14.35
C ARG A 38 -7.54 10.95 15.30
N PRO A 39 -8.56 11.83 15.32
CA PRO A 39 -8.77 12.94 14.40
C PRO A 39 -8.16 14.28 14.86
N GLN A 40 -7.55 14.36 16.05
CA GLN A 40 -7.03 15.62 16.60
C GLN A 40 -5.97 16.25 15.70
N LYS A 41 -5.10 15.42 15.13
CA LYS A 41 -4.14 15.80 14.10
C LYS A 41 -4.33 14.88 12.88
N LYS A 42 -4.75 15.45 11.76
CA LYS A 42 -4.90 14.73 10.49
C LYS A 42 -3.60 14.72 9.72
N THR A 43 -3.49 13.80 8.76
CA THR A 43 -2.47 13.85 7.70
C THR A 43 -3.13 14.30 6.40
N PRO A 44 -2.36 14.67 5.37
CA PRO A 44 -2.91 15.03 4.06
C PRO A 44 -3.70 13.93 3.36
N ALA A 45 -3.48 12.65 3.73
CA ALA A 45 -4.05 11.50 3.03
C ALA A 45 -5.21 10.81 3.76
N HIS A 46 -5.33 10.99 5.09
CA HIS A 46 -6.41 10.36 5.86
C HIS A 46 -7.61 11.31 5.98
N GLU A 47 -8.79 10.80 5.66
CA GLU A 47 -10.04 11.54 5.67
C GLU A 47 -10.80 11.32 6.99
N THR A 48 -10.64 10.13 7.59
CA THR A 48 -11.44 9.68 8.74
C THR A 48 -10.68 9.69 10.07
N ALA A 49 -11.43 9.40 11.14
CA ALA A 49 -10.86 9.13 12.46
C ALA A 49 -10.56 7.64 12.69
N PHE A 50 -10.96 6.76 11.77
CA PHE A 50 -10.96 5.32 12.01
C PHE A 50 -9.54 4.73 11.96
N LEU A 51 -9.30 3.78 12.84
CA LEU A 51 -8.12 2.93 12.80
C LEU A 51 -8.12 2.06 11.53
N GLY A 52 -6.93 1.72 11.02
CA GLY A 52 -6.79 0.86 9.84
C GLY A 52 -7.28 1.46 8.52
N GLU A 53 -7.48 2.77 8.43
CA GLU A 53 -7.88 3.44 7.17
C GLU A 53 -6.91 3.16 6.01
N LEU A 54 -7.46 2.88 4.83
CA LEU A 54 -6.71 2.67 3.59
C LEU A 54 -6.73 3.96 2.75
N VAL A 55 -5.58 4.61 2.61
CA VAL A 55 -5.46 5.93 1.94
C VAL A 55 -5.08 5.88 0.45
N CYS A 56 -4.75 4.68 -0.05
CA CYS A 56 -4.41 4.45 -1.46
C CYS A 56 -5.27 3.29 -1.96
N SER A 57 -4.69 2.23 -2.52
CA SER A 57 -5.43 1.06 -3.02
C SER A 57 -6.37 0.44 -1.97
N ASN A 58 -7.61 0.10 -2.39
CA ASN A 58 -8.52 -0.73 -1.61
C ASN A 58 -8.27 -2.24 -1.80
N SER A 59 -7.32 -2.61 -2.66
CA SER A 59 -6.86 -3.97 -2.85
C SER A 59 -5.69 -4.29 -1.91
N LEU A 60 -5.81 -5.40 -1.18
CA LEU A 60 -4.77 -6.01 -0.36
C LEU A 60 -3.94 -7.05 -1.15
N GLY A 61 -4.08 -7.07 -2.48
CA GLY A 61 -3.33 -7.93 -3.40
C GLY A 61 -3.91 -9.33 -3.59
N GLY A 62 -3.21 -10.14 -4.38
CA GLY A 62 -3.66 -11.48 -4.81
C GLY A 62 -3.92 -12.46 -3.66
N GLU A 63 -4.89 -13.35 -3.85
CA GLU A 63 -5.30 -14.34 -2.84
C GLU A 63 -4.82 -15.76 -3.10
N LYS A 64 -4.33 -16.03 -4.32
CA LYS A 64 -3.89 -17.38 -4.68
C LYS A 64 -2.77 -17.81 -3.72
N PRO A 65 -2.91 -18.96 -3.02
CA PRO A 65 -1.92 -19.42 -2.03
C PRO A 65 -0.59 -19.85 -2.67
N THR A 66 -0.48 -19.78 -4.00
CA THR A 66 0.75 -19.97 -4.76
C THR A 66 1.50 -18.66 -5.04
N THR A 67 0.97 -17.51 -4.61
CA THR A 67 1.60 -16.20 -4.73
C THR A 67 2.11 -15.71 -3.37
N PRO A 68 3.21 -14.93 -3.29
CA PRO A 68 3.72 -14.42 -2.01
C PRO A 68 2.65 -13.69 -1.18
N ALA A 69 1.83 -12.87 -1.82
CA ALA A 69 0.76 -12.14 -1.16
C ALA A 69 -0.38 -13.06 -0.65
N GLY A 70 -0.68 -14.16 -1.34
CA GLY A 70 -1.68 -15.13 -0.90
C GLY A 70 -1.17 -16.05 0.21
N ILE A 71 0.12 -16.41 0.18
CA ILE A 71 0.79 -17.15 1.28
C ILE A 71 0.71 -16.32 2.55
N LEU A 72 1.14 -15.05 2.51
CA LEU A 72 1.11 -14.16 3.67
C LEU A 72 -0.32 -14.01 4.25
N LYS A 73 -1.34 -13.82 3.40
CA LYS A 73 -2.73 -13.77 3.86
C LYS A 73 -3.18 -15.06 4.55
N SER A 74 -2.76 -16.21 4.02
CA SER A 74 -3.07 -17.51 4.60
C SER A 74 -2.43 -17.66 5.99
N GLU A 75 -1.17 -17.26 6.13
CA GLU A 75 -0.46 -17.25 7.42
C GLU A 75 -1.12 -16.31 8.43
N LEU A 76 -1.42 -15.07 8.02
CA LEU A 76 -2.10 -14.08 8.87
C LEU A 76 -3.48 -14.59 9.33
N SER A 77 -4.22 -15.27 8.46
CA SER A 77 -5.52 -15.86 8.81
C SER A 77 -5.37 -16.98 9.85
N LEU A 78 -4.36 -17.85 9.70
CA LEU A 78 -4.06 -18.90 10.69
C LEU A 78 -3.61 -18.31 12.05
N LEU A 79 -2.99 -17.14 12.04
CA LEU A 79 -2.57 -16.41 13.24
C LEU A 79 -3.70 -15.54 13.84
N GLY A 80 -4.92 -15.63 13.33
CA GLY A 80 -6.09 -14.91 13.85
C GLY A 80 -6.01 -13.39 13.64
N SER A 81 -5.53 -12.97 12.46
CA SER A 81 -5.37 -11.55 12.12
C SER A 81 -6.69 -10.79 12.10
N LEU A 82 -6.71 -9.64 12.80
CA LEU A 82 -7.84 -8.72 12.77
C LEU A 82 -8.00 -8.09 11.39
N ILE A 83 -6.89 -7.72 10.75
CA ILE A 83 -6.88 -7.13 9.42
C ILE A 83 -7.48 -8.10 8.40
N MET A 84 -7.11 -9.39 8.45
CA MET A 84 -7.66 -10.38 7.53
C MET A 84 -9.15 -10.66 7.78
N ASP A 85 -9.57 -10.77 9.05
CA ASP A 85 -10.99 -10.94 9.41
C ASP A 85 -11.84 -9.75 8.95
N SER A 86 -11.37 -8.53 9.21
CA SER A 86 -12.04 -7.29 8.77
C SER A 86 -12.09 -7.19 7.25
N ALA A 87 -11.01 -7.55 6.57
CA ALA A 87 -10.94 -7.55 5.10
C ALA A 87 -11.94 -8.54 4.49
N GLN A 88 -12.08 -9.73 5.08
CA GLN A 88 -13.03 -10.69 4.58
C GLN A 88 -14.49 -10.23 4.77
N LYS A 89 -14.80 -9.59 5.90
CA LYS A 89 -16.14 -9.06 6.19
C LYS A 89 -16.53 -7.85 5.34
N SER A 90 -15.54 -7.11 4.83
CA SER A 90 -15.72 -5.91 4.00
C SER A 90 -15.42 -6.14 2.52
N ARG A 91 -15.31 -7.40 2.10
CA ARG A 91 -14.90 -7.77 0.74
C ARG A 91 -15.82 -7.17 -0.32
N VAL A 92 -15.21 -6.66 -1.39
CA VAL A 92 -15.87 -6.29 -2.66
C VAL A 92 -15.28 -7.09 -3.84
N PRO A 93 -15.99 -7.22 -4.97
CA PRO A 93 -15.44 -7.89 -6.16
C PRO A 93 -14.15 -7.24 -6.68
N ALA A 94 -13.11 -8.03 -6.97
CA ALA A 94 -11.82 -7.54 -7.53
C ALA A 94 -11.00 -8.64 -8.25
N GLY A 95 -11.67 -9.48 -9.03
CA GLY A 95 -11.01 -10.56 -9.78
C GLY A 95 -10.24 -11.53 -8.88
N ASN A 96 -8.91 -11.59 -9.04
CA ASN A 96 -8.03 -12.51 -8.29
C ASN A 96 -7.45 -11.90 -7.00
N ALA A 97 -7.83 -10.67 -6.64
CA ALA A 97 -7.33 -9.96 -5.48
C ALA A 97 -8.38 -9.83 -4.37
N LEU A 98 -7.90 -9.73 -3.13
CA LEU A 98 -8.73 -9.33 -2.00
C LEU A 98 -8.85 -7.82 -2.04
N ALA A 99 -10.00 -7.29 -2.48
CA ALA A 99 -10.34 -5.89 -2.30
C ALA A 99 -11.43 -5.72 -1.26
N VAL A 100 -11.43 -4.55 -0.63
CA VAL A 100 -12.35 -4.22 0.45
C VAL A 100 -13.08 -2.91 0.16
N ASP A 101 -14.25 -2.77 0.73
CA ASP A 101 -14.86 -1.46 0.98
C ASP A 101 -14.04 -0.77 2.09
N ARG A 102 -13.39 0.36 1.77
CA ARG A 102 -12.46 1.05 2.68
C ARG A 102 -13.14 1.52 3.97
N ASP A 103 -14.38 1.97 3.85
CA ASP A 103 -15.16 2.54 4.94
C ASP A 103 -15.65 1.45 5.88
N VAL A 104 -16.20 0.37 5.32
CA VAL A 104 -16.63 -0.79 6.12
C VAL A 104 -15.42 -1.43 6.80
N PHE A 105 -14.32 -1.59 6.07
CA PHE A 105 -13.07 -2.17 6.58
C PHE A 105 -12.54 -1.40 7.79
N SER A 106 -12.32 -0.09 7.65
CA SER A 106 -11.75 0.73 8.72
C SER A 106 -12.66 0.82 9.94
N ARG A 107 -13.98 0.88 9.77
CA ARG A 107 -14.95 0.82 10.88
C ARG A 107 -14.90 -0.50 11.64
N LEU A 108 -14.74 -1.63 10.93
CA LEU A 108 -14.60 -2.95 11.56
C LEU A 108 -13.32 -3.03 12.41
N VAL A 109 -12.20 -2.55 11.88
CA VAL A 109 -10.93 -2.50 12.62
C VAL A 109 -11.06 -1.59 13.84
N ASP A 110 -11.56 -0.37 13.66
CA ASP A 110 -11.73 0.62 14.72
C ASP A 110 -12.65 0.10 15.85
N SER A 111 -13.79 -0.49 15.48
CA SER A 111 -14.75 -1.06 16.44
C SER A 111 -14.16 -2.23 17.21
N ALA A 112 -13.44 -3.14 16.54
CA ALA A 112 -12.84 -4.30 17.19
C ALA A 112 -11.76 -3.88 18.20
N ILE A 113 -10.90 -2.93 17.82
CA ILE A 113 -9.86 -2.41 18.70
C ILE A 113 -10.44 -1.63 19.88
N SER A 114 -11.37 -0.70 19.60
CA SER A 114 -11.94 0.19 20.62
C SER A 114 -12.82 -0.54 21.64
N SER A 115 -13.38 -1.70 21.29
CA SER A 115 -14.19 -2.53 22.19
C SER A 115 -13.39 -3.59 22.95
N HIS A 116 -12.11 -3.76 22.66
CA HIS A 116 -11.30 -4.81 23.27
C HIS A 116 -10.91 -4.44 24.71
N PRO A 117 -11.20 -5.27 25.74
CA PRO A 117 -11.02 -4.90 27.15
C PRO A 117 -9.56 -4.66 27.58
N ASN A 118 -8.60 -5.25 26.85
CA ASN A 118 -7.17 -5.06 27.10
C ASN A 118 -6.54 -3.92 26.27
N ILE A 119 -7.30 -3.18 25.46
CA ILE A 119 -6.76 -2.09 24.63
C ILE A 119 -7.35 -0.75 25.10
N GLU A 120 -6.48 0.17 25.48
CA GLU A 120 -6.80 1.58 25.72
C GLU A 120 -6.41 2.39 24.48
N VAL A 121 -7.38 2.91 23.75
CA VAL A 121 -7.13 3.81 22.60
C VAL A 121 -7.01 5.23 23.12
N ILE A 122 -5.87 5.87 22.85
CA ILE A 122 -5.59 7.26 23.19
C ILE A 122 -5.55 8.08 21.90
N ARG A 123 -6.49 9.02 21.79
CA ARG A 123 -6.63 9.90 20.62
C ARG A 123 -5.76 11.14 20.79
N GLU A 124 -4.44 10.97 20.78
CA GLU A 124 -3.45 12.05 20.98
C GLU A 124 -2.21 11.83 20.10
N GLU A 125 -1.56 12.92 19.71
CA GLU A 125 -0.25 12.85 19.05
C GLU A 125 0.83 12.45 20.05
N MET A 126 1.53 11.36 19.76
CA MET A 126 2.79 11.04 20.43
C MET A 126 3.91 11.84 19.76
N ALA A 127 4.51 12.78 20.48
CA ALA A 127 5.62 13.59 19.98
C ALA A 127 7.00 13.00 20.29
N GLU A 128 7.10 12.14 21.30
CA GLU A 128 8.36 11.60 21.81
C GLU A 128 8.36 10.07 21.82
N LEU A 129 9.55 9.47 21.76
CA LEU A 129 9.70 8.02 21.84
C LEU A 129 9.11 7.44 23.14
N PRO A 130 8.19 6.46 23.05
CA PRO A 130 7.60 5.84 24.23
C PRO A 130 8.60 4.96 25.00
N GLU A 131 8.45 4.87 26.32
CA GLU A 131 9.21 3.94 27.15
C GLU A 131 9.05 2.49 26.68
N ALA A 132 10.14 1.72 26.70
CA ALA A 132 10.12 0.31 26.36
C ALA A 132 9.46 -0.56 27.46
N PRO A 133 8.78 -1.66 27.10
CA PRO A 133 8.59 -2.17 25.74
C PRO A 133 7.50 -1.40 24.97
N SER A 134 7.81 -1.06 23.72
CA SER A 134 6.91 -0.31 22.83
C SER A 134 7.05 -0.75 21.36
N ILE A 135 6.01 -0.50 20.57
CA ILE A 135 5.97 -0.74 19.12
C ILE A 135 5.71 0.59 18.42
N ILE A 136 6.55 0.92 17.44
CA ILE A 136 6.41 2.12 16.62
C ILE A 136 5.80 1.70 15.28
N ALA A 137 4.61 2.21 14.98
CA ALA A 137 3.80 1.85 13.81
C ALA A 137 3.11 3.10 13.19
N THR A 138 3.81 4.23 13.15
CA THR A 138 3.31 5.55 12.72
C THR A 138 3.06 5.68 11.22
N GLY A 139 3.43 4.66 10.44
CA GLY A 139 3.20 4.62 8.99
C GLY A 139 4.08 5.60 8.19
N PRO A 140 3.84 5.71 6.88
CA PRO A 140 4.65 6.54 5.98
C PRO A 140 4.50 8.04 6.28
N LEU A 141 3.35 8.47 6.81
CA LEU A 141 3.05 9.85 7.17
C LEU A 141 3.24 10.09 8.68
N THR A 142 4.41 9.67 9.20
CA THR A 142 4.80 9.94 10.59
C THR A 142 4.84 11.44 10.84
N SER A 143 4.31 11.91 11.98
CA SER A 143 4.28 13.35 12.26
C SER A 143 5.68 13.94 12.44
N ASP A 144 5.84 15.22 12.08
CA ASP A 144 7.13 15.90 12.15
C ASP A 144 7.77 15.82 13.55
N ALA A 145 6.96 16.01 14.60
CA ALA A 145 7.44 15.94 15.99
C ALA A 145 8.02 14.56 16.32
N PHE A 146 7.30 13.48 15.98
CA PHE A 146 7.76 12.12 16.23
C PHE A 146 8.94 11.74 15.33
N ALA A 147 8.96 12.21 14.07
CA ALA A 147 10.07 12.02 13.15
C ALA A 147 11.37 12.67 13.69
N GLU A 148 11.28 13.87 14.27
CA GLU A 148 12.42 14.50 14.93
C GLU A 148 12.89 13.73 16.17
N SER A 149 11.97 13.17 16.96
CA SER A 149 12.33 12.28 18.09
C SER A 149 13.04 11.01 17.60
N LEU A 150 12.55 10.39 16.52
CA LEU A 150 13.21 9.25 15.86
C LEU A 150 14.61 9.59 15.36
N LYS A 151 14.78 10.72 14.65
CA LYS A 151 16.10 11.16 14.12
C LYS A 151 17.13 11.33 15.23
N LYS A 152 16.73 11.81 16.41
CA LYS A 152 17.64 11.93 17.57
C LYS A 152 18.14 10.56 18.05
N LEU A 153 17.31 9.51 17.96
CA LEU A 153 17.68 8.15 18.35
C LEU A 153 18.54 7.45 17.30
N VAL A 154 18.13 7.48 16.03
CA VAL A 154 18.81 6.71 14.97
C VAL A 154 19.99 7.44 14.33
N GLY A 155 20.06 8.77 14.49
CA GLY A 155 20.99 9.63 13.75
C GLY A 155 20.33 10.22 12.50
N LYS A 156 20.68 11.48 12.17
CA LYS A 156 19.99 12.28 11.13
C LYS A 156 20.03 11.64 9.73
N ASP A 157 21.04 10.83 9.44
CA ASP A 157 21.31 10.30 8.11
C ASP A 157 20.59 8.97 7.81
N LEU A 158 19.74 8.47 8.72
CA LEU A 158 19.12 7.13 8.60
C LEU A 158 17.58 7.16 8.43
N LEU A 159 16.94 8.32 8.40
CA LEU A 159 15.48 8.44 8.25
C LEU A 159 15.12 9.23 6.98
N TYR A 160 14.50 8.55 6.02
CA TYR A 160 14.05 9.10 4.73
C TYR A 160 12.54 8.92 4.55
N PHE A 161 11.88 9.91 3.95
CA PHE A 161 10.47 9.84 3.57
C PHE A 161 10.36 9.83 2.04
N TYR A 162 9.56 8.91 1.50
CA TYR A 162 9.29 8.80 0.07
C TYR A 162 7.78 8.90 -0.14
N ASP A 163 7.35 9.82 -1.00
CA ASP A 163 6.01 9.77 -1.59
C ASP A 163 6.09 9.05 -2.94
N ALA A 164 5.10 8.24 -3.27
CA ALA A 164 5.09 7.42 -4.46
C ALA A 164 3.68 7.44 -5.07
N VAL A 165 3.44 8.42 -5.92
CA VAL A 165 2.13 8.66 -6.53
C VAL A 165 2.21 8.32 -8.02
N ALA A 166 1.25 7.54 -8.50
CA ALA A 166 1.13 7.23 -9.93
C ALA A 166 0.14 8.18 -10.62
N PRO A 167 0.35 8.52 -11.90
CA PRO A 167 -0.57 9.38 -12.65
C PRO A 167 -2.01 8.82 -12.70
N ILE A 168 -2.98 9.75 -12.73
CA ILE A 168 -4.40 9.46 -12.92
C ILE A 168 -4.85 10.11 -14.23
N VAL A 169 -5.60 9.35 -15.04
CA VAL A 169 -6.16 9.80 -16.32
C VAL A 169 -7.69 9.75 -16.29
N THR A 170 -8.35 10.54 -17.13
CA THR A 170 -9.82 10.47 -17.26
C THR A 170 -10.23 9.35 -18.21
N LEU A 171 -11.35 8.69 -17.93
CA LEU A 171 -11.89 7.63 -18.78
C LEU A 171 -12.13 8.11 -20.21
N GLU A 172 -12.64 9.33 -20.37
CA GLU A 172 -12.93 9.93 -21.67
C GLU A 172 -11.69 10.17 -22.55
N SER A 173 -10.50 10.30 -21.94
CA SER A 173 -9.25 10.46 -22.68
C SER A 173 -8.64 9.14 -23.18
N ILE A 174 -9.18 8.00 -22.75
CA ILE A 174 -8.66 6.69 -23.13
C ILE A 174 -9.26 6.28 -24.47
N ASP A 175 -8.40 6.01 -25.46
CA ASP A 175 -8.83 5.51 -26.76
C ASP A 175 -9.24 4.02 -26.67
N PRO A 176 -10.53 3.68 -26.84
CA PRO A 176 -11.01 2.29 -26.79
C PRO A 176 -10.52 1.45 -27.97
N LYS A 177 -9.96 2.06 -29.03
CA LYS A 177 -9.37 1.34 -30.16
C LYS A 177 -8.09 0.60 -29.77
N TYR A 178 -7.32 1.16 -28.84
CA TYR A 178 -6.01 0.64 -28.41
C TYR A 178 -6.03 0.11 -26.98
N SER A 179 -7.21 -0.13 -26.41
CA SER A 179 -7.36 -0.64 -25.06
C SER A 179 -8.50 -1.64 -24.96
N PHE A 180 -8.45 -2.49 -23.94
CA PHE A 180 -9.52 -3.46 -23.66
C PHE A 180 -9.72 -3.62 -22.16
N ARG A 181 -10.96 -3.91 -21.75
CA ARG A 181 -11.27 -4.25 -20.36
C ARG A 181 -10.99 -5.72 -20.10
N GLY A 182 -10.40 -6.04 -18.96
CA GLY A 182 -10.11 -7.42 -18.60
C GLY A 182 -9.23 -7.56 -17.36
N ASN A 183 -9.47 -8.59 -16.57
CA ASN A 183 -8.54 -8.99 -15.51
C ASN A 183 -7.58 -10.05 -16.08
N ARG A 184 -6.43 -10.25 -15.44
CA ARG A 184 -5.51 -11.31 -15.86
C ARG A 184 -6.22 -12.68 -15.81
N TYR A 185 -6.05 -13.45 -16.88
CA TYR A 185 -6.63 -14.78 -17.12
C TYR A 185 -8.15 -14.81 -17.36
N THR A 186 -8.78 -13.66 -17.59
CA THR A 186 -10.24 -13.55 -17.81
C THR A 186 -10.57 -12.45 -18.81
N GLU A 187 -11.49 -12.72 -19.73
CA GLU A 187 -11.91 -11.76 -20.75
C GLU A 187 -12.72 -10.57 -20.20
N SER A 188 -13.36 -10.73 -19.04
CA SER A 188 -14.09 -9.66 -18.34
C SER A 188 -13.29 -9.13 -17.15
N GLY A 189 -13.35 -7.83 -16.88
CA GLY A 189 -12.71 -7.28 -15.69
C GLY A 189 -12.80 -5.78 -15.52
N ASP A 190 -12.24 -5.33 -14.40
CA ASP A 190 -12.37 -3.97 -13.89
C ASP A 190 -11.21 -3.06 -14.34
N TYR A 191 -10.13 -3.67 -14.84
CA TYR A 191 -8.97 -2.96 -15.37
C TYR A 191 -9.16 -2.65 -16.86
N ILE A 192 -8.70 -1.47 -17.27
CA ILE A 192 -8.47 -1.15 -18.68
C ILE A 192 -6.99 -1.44 -18.97
N ASN A 193 -6.72 -2.19 -20.03
CA ASN A 193 -5.40 -2.65 -20.40
C ASN A 193 -4.99 -2.00 -21.73
N CYS A 194 -3.84 -1.35 -21.75
CA CYS A 194 -3.25 -0.74 -22.93
C CYS A 194 -2.03 -1.59 -23.36
N PRO A 195 -2.19 -2.52 -24.31
CA PRO A 195 -1.12 -3.38 -24.75
C PRO A 195 -0.10 -2.63 -25.62
N MET A 196 1.14 -3.09 -25.58
CA MET A 196 2.24 -2.64 -26.43
C MET A 196 2.85 -3.84 -27.15
N ASP A 197 3.22 -3.62 -28.42
CA ASP A 197 4.15 -4.51 -29.13
C ASP A 197 5.60 -4.20 -28.75
N GLU A 198 6.55 -4.94 -29.32
CA GLU A 198 7.98 -4.79 -28.99
C GLU A 198 8.53 -3.42 -29.37
N GLU A 199 8.11 -2.87 -30.52
CA GLU A 199 8.55 -1.55 -31.01
C GLU A 199 8.04 -0.43 -30.11
N THR A 200 6.75 -0.46 -29.77
CA THR A 200 6.14 0.50 -28.86
C THR A 200 6.76 0.41 -27.46
N TYR A 201 7.01 -0.81 -26.97
CA TYR A 201 7.67 -1.01 -25.69
C TYR A 201 9.08 -0.43 -25.67
N HIS A 202 9.88 -0.70 -26.70
CA HIS A 202 11.24 -0.18 -26.80
C HIS A 202 11.25 1.35 -26.84
N ALA A 203 10.39 1.96 -27.67
CA ALA A 203 10.25 3.42 -27.74
C ALA A 203 9.81 4.02 -26.40
N PHE A 204 8.87 3.37 -25.70
CA PHE A 204 8.43 3.80 -24.37
C PHE A 204 9.57 3.71 -23.33
N TRP A 205 10.29 2.59 -23.30
CA TRP A 205 11.42 2.40 -22.39
C TRP A 205 12.53 3.44 -22.64
N GLU A 206 12.90 3.66 -23.90
CA GLU A 206 13.91 4.64 -24.30
C GLU A 206 13.50 6.06 -23.90
N ALA A 207 12.25 6.45 -24.13
CA ALA A 207 11.73 7.74 -23.69
C ALA A 207 11.79 7.87 -22.16
N LEU A 208 11.41 6.81 -21.43
CA LEU A 208 11.33 6.83 -19.97
C LEU A 208 12.70 6.92 -19.29
N VAL A 209 13.71 6.18 -19.76
CA VAL A 209 15.06 6.22 -19.16
C VAL A 209 15.77 7.55 -19.40
N ASN A 210 15.39 8.26 -20.45
CA ASN A 210 15.94 9.57 -20.84
C ASN A 210 15.04 10.76 -20.43
N ALA A 211 13.91 10.51 -19.77
CA ALA A 211 12.98 11.56 -19.37
C ALA A 211 13.60 12.52 -18.34
N GLU A 212 13.25 13.80 -18.45
CA GLU A 212 13.56 14.78 -17.41
C GLU A 212 12.81 14.42 -16.12
N THR A 213 13.55 14.28 -15.02
CA THR A 213 12.98 14.05 -13.69
C THR A 213 12.99 15.35 -12.90
N ALA A 214 11.99 15.57 -12.05
CA ALA A 214 11.97 16.73 -11.16
C ALA A 214 13.30 16.83 -10.37
N PRO A 215 13.86 18.04 -10.20
CA PRO A 215 15.10 18.22 -9.48
C PRO A 215 14.91 17.73 -8.04
N LYS A 216 15.64 16.67 -7.75
CA LYS A 216 15.75 16.08 -6.42
C LYS A 216 16.40 17.09 -5.48
N HIS A 217 15.89 17.24 -4.26
CA HIS A 217 16.55 18.08 -3.26
C HIS A 217 17.98 17.57 -3.01
N SER A 218 18.92 18.42 -2.59
CA SER A 218 20.35 18.07 -2.50
C SER A 218 20.68 16.86 -1.60
N PHE A 219 19.75 16.42 -0.76
CA PHE A 219 19.84 15.21 0.07
C PHE A 219 19.29 13.93 -0.60
N GLU A 220 18.76 14.03 -1.82
CA GLU A 220 18.10 12.96 -2.59
C GLU A 220 18.97 12.45 -3.77
N ASN A 221 20.25 12.86 -3.82
CA ASN A 221 21.21 12.44 -4.85
C ASN A 221 21.62 10.95 -4.73
N GLU A 222 22.22 10.45 -5.81
CA GLU A 222 22.53 9.06 -6.26
C GLU A 222 22.88 7.96 -5.22
N GLU A 223 23.20 8.30 -3.96
CA GLU A 223 23.36 7.33 -2.87
C GLU A 223 22.05 6.99 -2.14
N MET A 224 20.92 7.55 -2.60
CA MET A 224 19.61 7.31 -2.03
C MET A 224 19.24 5.82 -2.11
N ARG A 225 19.16 5.17 -0.94
CA ARG A 225 18.64 3.81 -0.80
C ARG A 225 17.16 3.81 -1.13
N HIS A 226 16.81 3.59 -2.39
CA HIS A 226 15.42 3.49 -2.78
C HIS A 226 14.70 2.42 -1.93
N PHE A 227 13.46 2.69 -1.54
CA PHE A 227 12.63 1.64 -0.96
C PHE A 227 12.30 0.63 -2.06
N GLU A 228 12.95 -0.52 -2.03
CA GLU A 228 12.84 -1.57 -3.06
C GLU A 228 11.38 -2.04 -3.32
N GLY A 229 10.49 -1.86 -2.35
CA GLY A 229 9.07 -2.18 -2.49
C GLY A 229 8.24 -1.13 -3.25
N CYS A 230 8.76 0.08 -3.48
CA CYS A 230 8.04 1.19 -4.12
C CYS A 230 9.01 2.12 -4.87
N LEU A 231 9.52 1.65 -6.00
CA LEU A 231 10.47 2.38 -6.85
C LEU A 231 9.76 3.24 -7.89
N PRO A 232 10.23 4.46 -8.17
CA PRO A 232 9.79 5.22 -9.34
C PRO A 232 9.95 4.42 -10.64
N VAL A 233 8.99 4.52 -11.56
CA VAL A 233 8.92 3.68 -12.77
C VAL A 233 10.15 3.87 -13.68
N GLU A 234 10.69 5.09 -13.74
CA GLU A 234 11.93 5.44 -14.45
C GLU A 234 13.18 4.87 -13.76
N VAL A 235 13.17 4.70 -12.43
CA VAL A 235 14.23 4.00 -11.71
C VAL A 235 14.18 2.50 -11.99
N ILE A 236 12.98 1.90 -12.05
CA ILE A 236 12.79 0.51 -12.46
C ILE A 236 13.32 0.31 -13.89
N ALA A 237 12.99 1.24 -14.80
CA ALA A 237 13.43 1.20 -16.20
C ALA A 237 14.96 1.26 -16.35
N LYS A 238 15.64 2.11 -15.56
CA LYS A 238 17.10 2.26 -15.57
C LYS A 238 17.86 1.03 -15.04
N ARG A 239 17.22 0.18 -14.24
CA ARG A 239 17.81 -1.07 -13.74
C ARG A 239 17.93 -2.16 -14.81
N GLY A 240 17.30 -1.97 -15.95
CA GLY A 240 17.48 -2.83 -17.12
C GLY A 240 16.26 -2.82 -18.02
N GLU A 241 16.49 -2.99 -19.32
CA GLU A 241 15.47 -2.90 -20.37
C GLU A 241 14.26 -3.80 -20.12
N LYS A 242 14.44 -5.01 -19.58
CA LYS A 242 13.34 -5.96 -19.34
C LYS A 242 12.70 -5.83 -17.96
N THR A 243 13.21 -4.98 -17.08
CA THR A 243 12.79 -4.94 -15.67
C THR A 243 11.31 -4.60 -15.53
N LEU A 244 10.81 -3.66 -16.33
CA LEU A 244 9.39 -3.28 -16.32
C LEU A 244 8.47 -4.46 -16.69
N LEU A 245 8.91 -5.37 -17.58
CA LEU A 245 8.15 -6.54 -18.03
C LEU A 245 7.95 -7.59 -16.93
N PHE A 246 8.74 -7.53 -15.87
CA PHE A 246 8.57 -8.38 -14.68
C PHE A 246 7.82 -7.66 -13.55
N GLY A 247 7.58 -6.35 -13.68
CA GLY A 247 6.86 -5.52 -12.72
C GLY A 247 5.59 -4.92 -13.31
N PRO A 248 5.50 -3.57 -13.40
CA PRO A 248 4.24 -2.88 -13.74
C PRO A 248 3.74 -3.15 -15.16
N LEU A 249 4.63 -3.50 -16.10
CA LEU A 249 4.29 -3.75 -17.50
C LEU A 249 4.11 -5.23 -17.87
N ARG A 250 4.06 -6.11 -16.87
CA ARG A 250 4.00 -7.55 -17.11
C ARG A 250 2.77 -7.95 -17.94
N PRO A 251 2.92 -8.60 -19.10
CA PRO A 251 1.78 -8.96 -19.97
C PRO A 251 1.07 -10.28 -19.58
N VAL A 252 1.62 -11.02 -18.61
CA VAL A 252 1.17 -12.37 -18.27
C VAL A 252 -0.32 -12.42 -17.88
N GLY A 253 -1.07 -13.33 -18.49
CA GLY A 253 -2.51 -13.50 -18.27
C GLY A 253 -3.38 -12.73 -19.24
N PHE A 254 -2.79 -12.07 -20.24
CA PHE A 254 -3.51 -11.51 -21.38
C PHE A 254 -3.15 -12.25 -22.67
N THR A 255 -4.09 -12.37 -23.58
CA THR A 255 -3.90 -12.99 -24.89
C THR A 255 -4.59 -12.13 -25.93
N ASP A 256 -3.91 -11.86 -27.05
CA ASP A 256 -4.54 -11.17 -28.16
C ASP A 256 -5.31 -12.17 -29.01
N ASP A 257 -6.63 -12.15 -28.93
CA ASP A 257 -7.50 -13.06 -29.69
C ASP A 257 -7.40 -12.85 -31.21
N LYS A 258 -6.95 -11.66 -31.67
CA LYS A 258 -6.85 -11.35 -33.10
C LYS A 258 -5.54 -11.86 -33.72
N SER A 259 -4.44 -11.80 -32.98
CA SER A 259 -3.12 -12.21 -33.48
C SER A 259 -2.65 -13.56 -32.94
N GLY A 260 -3.30 -14.09 -31.90
CA GLY A 260 -2.89 -15.30 -31.18
C GLY A 260 -1.57 -15.15 -30.41
N ARG A 261 -1.03 -13.94 -30.29
CA ARG A 261 0.25 -13.64 -29.61
C ARG A 261 0.01 -13.02 -28.24
N THR A 262 0.91 -13.29 -27.31
CA THR A 262 1.01 -12.51 -26.07
C THR A 262 1.56 -11.13 -26.37
N TYR A 263 0.96 -10.09 -25.77
CA TYR A 263 1.50 -8.74 -25.79
C TYR A 263 2.93 -8.69 -25.23
N CYS A 264 3.76 -7.77 -25.72
CA CYS A 264 5.11 -7.56 -25.18
C CYS A 264 5.04 -6.98 -23.77
N ALA A 265 4.21 -5.94 -23.62
CA ALA A 265 3.97 -5.23 -22.38
C ALA A 265 2.51 -4.78 -22.29
N VAL A 266 2.01 -4.53 -21.07
CA VAL A 266 0.66 -4.02 -20.85
C VAL A 266 0.69 -2.97 -19.73
N VAL A 267 0.24 -1.75 -20.03
CA VAL A 267 -0.12 -0.79 -18.98
C VAL A 267 -1.51 -1.14 -18.46
N GLN A 268 -1.67 -1.25 -17.16
CA GLN A 268 -2.98 -1.46 -16.54
C GLN A 268 -3.46 -0.18 -15.90
N LEU A 269 -4.73 0.16 -16.14
CA LEU A 269 -5.43 1.28 -15.55
C LEU A 269 -6.54 0.74 -14.64
N ARG A 270 -6.65 1.25 -13.42
CA ARG A 270 -7.68 0.85 -12.45
C ARG A 270 -8.55 2.04 -12.09
N GLN A 271 -9.86 1.82 -12.02
CA GLN A 271 -10.80 2.81 -11.52
C GLN A 271 -10.37 3.36 -10.14
N ASP A 272 -10.34 4.68 -10.02
CA ASP A 272 -9.82 5.39 -8.84
C ASP A 272 -10.94 6.03 -8.01
N ASN A 273 -12.02 6.49 -8.66
CA ASN A 273 -13.21 7.06 -8.01
C ASN A 273 -14.47 6.20 -8.21
N GLU A 274 -15.47 6.40 -7.36
CA GLU A 274 -16.73 5.65 -7.38
C GLU A 274 -17.50 5.84 -8.70
N GLU A 275 -17.52 7.05 -9.27
CA GLU A 275 -18.23 7.32 -10.54
C GLU A 275 -17.58 6.65 -11.77
N GLY A 276 -16.36 6.13 -11.63
CA GLY A 276 -15.66 5.45 -12.71
C GLY A 276 -15.20 6.40 -13.82
N THR A 277 -14.92 7.66 -13.49
CA THR A 277 -14.43 8.67 -14.46
C THR A 277 -12.92 8.87 -14.39
N LEU A 278 -12.26 8.45 -13.31
CA LEU A 278 -10.82 8.56 -13.09
C LEU A 278 -10.17 7.17 -13.00
N TYR A 279 -9.01 7.02 -13.62
CA TYR A 279 -8.26 5.77 -13.66
C TYR A 279 -6.79 5.99 -13.34
N ASN A 280 -6.29 5.27 -12.34
CA ASN A 280 -4.90 5.28 -11.92
C ASN A 280 -4.04 4.36 -12.79
N MET A 281 -2.84 4.80 -13.17
CA MET A 281 -1.82 3.99 -13.84
C MET A 281 -1.13 3.05 -12.85
N VAL A 282 -1.45 1.76 -12.91
CA VAL A 282 -1.05 0.78 -11.89
C VAL A 282 0.46 0.54 -11.92
N GLY A 283 1.15 0.90 -10.83
CA GLY A 283 2.59 0.68 -10.66
C GLY A 283 3.47 1.70 -11.38
N PHE A 284 2.90 2.86 -11.74
CA PHE A 284 3.57 3.98 -12.41
C PHE A 284 3.89 5.13 -11.45
N GLN A 285 4.17 4.83 -10.18
CA GLN A 285 4.70 5.85 -9.27
C GLN A 285 5.96 6.50 -9.87
N THR A 286 6.06 7.82 -9.84
CA THR A 286 7.13 8.61 -10.45
C THR A 286 7.39 9.89 -9.66
#